data_AF-A0AAV5TKR2-F1
#
_entry.id   AF-A0AAV5TKR2-F1
#
_cell.length_a   1.000
_cell.length_b   1.000
_cell.length_c   1.000
_cell.angle_alpha   90.00
_cell.angle_beta   90.00
_cell.angle_gamma   90.00
#
_symmetry.space_group_name_H-M   'P 1'
#
loop_
_entity.id
_entity.type
_entity.pdbx_description
1 polymer ?
#
loop_
_entity_poly.entity_id
_entity_poly.type
_entity_poly.pdbx_seq_one_letter_code
_entity_poly.pdbx_strand_id
1 'polypeptide(L)'
;MKTIVLLFFSSIVLIFAADELLSVNMVIRHADRAATSGWATPQSPQILFRGNGELTDLGIDNAFDQGRDFQQRYVMSGFIDKRFLPSEVYLRSSAVNRCLMSAAAFGAGLFQQTSKSHSIVPPIFTKEQSADGLLVPLLTCGDGWADVISRLNLSSNRNVQAAALTTMLTTQWPAACAGVPPSLIDAIIAEAPNPLINMPANYKECAEGPAKEFMYKAR
;
A
#
# COMPACT_ATOMS: atom_id res chain seq x y z
N MET A 1 -71.91 19.29 -28.43
CA MET A 1 -71.47 18.68 -27.16
C MET A 1 -69.96 18.84 -27.06
N LYS A 2 -69.43 19.48 -26.00
CA LYS A 2 -67.99 19.65 -25.81
C LYS A 2 -67.48 18.47 -24.98
N THR A 3 -66.65 17.62 -25.59
CA THR A 3 -66.01 16.49 -24.90
C THR A 3 -64.79 17.03 -24.16
N ILE A 4 -64.80 16.95 -22.82
CA ILE A 4 -63.64 17.25 -21.98
C ILE A 4 -62.83 15.96 -21.84
N VAL A 5 -61.57 15.99 -22.27
CA VAL A 5 -60.62 14.89 -22.08
C VAL A 5 -59.76 15.22 -20.86
N LEU A 6 -59.94 14.47 -19.77
CA LEU A 6 -59.06 14.52 -18.60
C LEU A 6 -57.89 13.55 -18.83
N LEU A 7 -56.68 14.10 -18.99
CA LEU A 7 -55.44 13.32 -18.99
C LEU A 7 -54.89 13.22 -17.56
N PHE A 8 -55.06 12.06 -16.94
CA PHE A 8 -54.38 11.72 -15.69
C PHE A 8 -52.93 11.30 -15.98
N PHE A 9 -51.97 12.19 -15.73
CA PHE A 9 -50.56 11.81 -15.66
C PHE A 9 -50.28 11.12 -14.32
N SER A 10 -50.45 9.79 -14.29
CA SER A 10 -49.95 8.98 -13.17
C SER A 10 -48.42 9.00 -13.22
N SER A 11 -47.82 9.76 -12.32
CA SER A 11 -46.37 9.79 -12.13
C SER A 11 -45.98 8.51 -11.40
N ILE A 12 -45.62 7.46 -12.14
CA ILE A 12 -45.02 6.26 -11.56
C ILE A 12 -43.66 6.67 -10.99
N VAL A 13 -43.60 6.88 -9.66
CA VAL A 13 -42.34 7.07 -8.95
C VAL A 13 -41.65 5.70 -8.90
N LEU A 14 -40.71 5.48 -9.81
CA LEU A 14 -39.78 4.35 -9.75
C LEU A 14 -38.84 4.59 -8.56
N ILE A 15 -39.16 3.99 -7.41
CA ILE A 15 -38.25 3.93 -6.27
C ILE A 15 -37.22 2.85 -6.62
N PHE A 16 -36.11 3.26 -7.23
CA PHE A 16 -34.93 2.40 -7.27
C PHE A 16 -34.37 2.35 -5.85
N ALA A 17 -34.34 1.16 -5.25
CA ALA A 17 -33.54 0.94 -4.05
C ALA A 17 -32.08 1.18 -4.44
N ALA A 18 -31.53 2.33 -4.01
CA ALA A 18 -30.13 2.62 -4.20
C ALA A 18 -29.32 1.83 -3.18
N ASP A 19 -28.23 1.19 -3.61
CA ASP A 19 -27.30 0.54 -2.70
C ASP A 19 -26.73 1.57 -1.72
N GLU A 20 -26.78 1.24 -0.43
CA GLU A 20 -26.27 2.10 0.65
C GLU A 20 -24.91 1.61 1.11
N LEU A 21 -23.92 2.50 1.11
CA LEU A 21 -22.63 2.23 1.73
C LEU A 21 -22.76 2.33 3.25
N LEU A 22 -22.60 1.22 3.97
CA LEU A 22 -22.73 1.17 5.42
C LEU A 22 -21.39 1.24 6.17
N SER A 23 -20.34 0.68 5.60
CA SER A 23 -19.02 0.58 6.25
C SER A 23 -17.91 0.41 5.22
N VAL A 24 -16.73 0.94 5.55
CA VAL A 24 -15.51 0.81 4.75
C VAL A 24 -14.40 0.30 5.65
N ASN A 25 -13.80 -0.83 5.28
CA ASN A 25 -12.63 -1.40 5.95
C ASN A 25 -11.51 -1.51 4.92
N MET A 26 -10.33 -1.01 5.26
CA MET A 26 -9.21 -0.92 4.34
C MET A 26 -7.93 -1.45 4.97
N VAL A 27 -7.17 -2.19 4.17
CA VAL A 27 -5.82 -2.59 4.51
C VAL A 27 -4.90 -2.04 3.42
N ILE A 28 -4.01 -1.14 3.83
CA ILE A 28 -3.15 -0.38 2.93
C ILE A 28 -1.70 -0.73 3.29
N ARG A 29 -0.89 -1.04 2.27
CA ARG A 29 0.56 -1.18 2.44
C ARG A 29 1.19 0.19 2.65
N HIS A 30 2.28 0.28 3.41
CA HIS A 30 3.10 1.49 3.47
C HIS A 30 3.44 2.00 2.04
N ALA A 31 3.64 3.31 1.90
CA ALA A 31 4.03 3.92 0.64
C ALA A 31 5.52 3.70 0.32
N ASP A 32 6.02 4.35 -0.74
CA ASP A 32 7.36 4.11 -1.27
C ASP A 32 8.46 4.39 -0.24
N ARG A 33 9.41 3.46 -0.17
CA ARG A 33 10.51 3.46 0.80
C ARG A 33 11.82 3.13 0.10
N ALA A 34 12.93 3.47 0.74
CA ALA A 34 14.22 2.87 0.41
C ALA A 34 14.17 1.34 0.65
N ALA A 35 15.08 0.62 -0.01
CA ALA A 35 15.24 -0.81 0.23
C ALA A 35 15.58 -1.13 1.68
N THR A 36 15.20 -2.31 2.14
CA THR A 36 15.51 -2.75 3.52
C THR A 36 17.00 -3.02 3.72
N SER A 37 17.73 -3.30 2.64
CA SER A 37 19.18 -3.45 2.64
C SER A 37 19.78 -3.10 1.27
N GLY A 38 21.03 -2.65 1.29
CA GLY A 38 21.79 -2.32 0.07
C GLY A 38 21.29 -1.07 -0.66
N TRP A 39 21.94 -0.80 -1.78
CA TRP A 39 21.70 0.35 -2.66
C TRP A 39 21.94 -0.08 -4.10
N ALA A 40 21.12 0.38 -5.04
CA ALA A 40 21.29 0.05 -6.45
C ALA A 40 22.40 0.90 -7.10
N THR A 41 22.63 2.12 -6.60
CA THR A 41 23.67 3.03 -7.10
C THR A 41 24.51 3.65 -5.97
N PRO A 42 25.75 4.09 -6.24
CA PRO A 42 26.60 4.75 -5.23
C PRO A 42 26.02 6.07 -4.66
N GLN A 43 25.14 6.75 -5.41
CA GLN A 43 24.55 8.04 -5.03
C GLN A 43 23.30 7.89 -4.17
N SER A 44 22.68 6.70 -4.18
CA SER A 44 21.41 6.43 -3.48
C SER A 44 21.42 6.78 -1.99
N PRO A 45 22.48 6.55 -1.19
CA PRO A 45 22.47 6.93 0.22
C PRO A 45 22.35 8.44 0.48
N GLN A 46 22.80 9.27 -0.47
CA GLN A 46 22.70 10.73 -0.35
C GLN A 46 21.29 11.21 -0.71
N ILE A 47 20.66 10.56 -1.70
CA ILE A 47 19.31 10.89 -2.18
C ILE A 47 18.25 10.33 -1.22
N LEU A 48 18.42 9.08 -0.78
CA LEU A 48 17.58 8.38 0.17
C LEU A 48 18.13 8.55 1.59
N PHE A 49 18.29 9.82 1.98
CA PHE A 49 19.01 10.24 3.19
C PHE A 49 18.43 9.75 4.51
N ARG A 50 17.18 9.25 4.53
CA ARG A 50 16.58 8.64 5.73
C ARG A 50 17.12 7.24 6.01
N GLY A 51 17.77 6.61 5.03
CA GLY A 51 18.37 5.28 5.17
C GLY A 51 17.44 4.14 4.81
N ASN A 52 17.95 2.92 5.00
CA ASN A 52 17.29 1.69 4.55
C ASN A 52 15.96 1.45 5.25
N GLY A 53 14.96 1.04 4.46
CA GLY A 53 13.63 0.68 4.96
C GLY A 53 12.75 1.86 5.38
N GLU A 54 13.25 3.08 5.24
CA GLU A 54 12.54 4.32 5.57
C GLU A 54 11.80 4.92 4.37
N LEU A 55 10.74 5.67 4.66
CA LEU A 55 9.87 6.27 3.65
C LEU A 55 10.59 7.35 2.84
N THR A 56 10.35 7.41 1.53
CA THR A 56 10.90 8.47 0.67
C THR A 56 9.99 9.71 0.68
N ASP A 57 10.47 10.85 0.18
CA ASP A 57 9.60 12.04 -0.01
C ASP A 57 8.46 11.72 -0.98
N LEU A 58 8.78 11.06 -2.10
CA LEU A 58 7.77 10.56 -3.04
C LEU A 58 6.74 9.63 -2.37
N GLY A 59 7.18 8.78 -1.43
CA GLY A 59 6.28 7.92 -0.67
C GLY A 59 5.35 8.70 0.25
N ILE A 60 5.83 9.79 0.87
CA ILE A 60 4.99 10.68 1.67
C ILE A 60 3.92 11.34 0.78
N ASP A 61 4.33 11.88 -0.38
CA ASP A 61 3.41 12.52 -1.34
C ASP A 61 2.37 11.53 -1.86
N ASN A 62 2.79 10.32 -2.25
CA ASN A 62 1.88 9.28 -2.72
C ASN A 62 0.87 8.84 -1.64
N ALA A 63 1.29 8.73 -0.38
CA ALA A 63 0.38 8.43 0.72
C ALA A 63 -0.64 9.56 0.94
N PHE A 64 -0.18 10.82 0.87
CA PHE A 64 -1.06 11.99 0.98
C PHE A 64 -2.08 12.06 -0.16
N ASP A 65 -1.63 11.84 -1.39
CA ASP A 65 -2.48 11.85 -2.58
C ASP A 65 -3.53 10.74 -2.52
N GLN A 66 -3.14 9.54 -2.06
CA GLN A 66 -4.10 8.48 -1.77
C GLN A 66 -5.10 8.90 -0.69
N GLY A 67 -4.67 9.62 0.35
CA GLY A 67 -5.58 10.23 1.33
C GLY A 67 -6.61 11.15 0.67
N ARG A 68 -6.20 11.99 -0.29
CA ARG A 68 -7.10 12.88 -1.04
C ARG A 68 -8.08 12.11 -1.92
N ASP A 69 -7.67 11.02 -2.55
CA ASP A 69 -8.60 10.18 -3.32
C ASP A 69 -9.73 9.65 -2.42
N PHE A 70 -9.38 9.25 -1.20
CA PHE A 70 -10.33 8.77 -0.19
C PHE A 70 -11.18 9.91 0.38
N GLN A 71 -10.61 11.11 0.52
CA GLN A 71 -11.38 12.31 0.85
C GLN A 71 -12.49 12.53 -0.18
N GLN A 72 -12.15 12.51 -1.48
CA GLN A 72 -13.15 12.71 -2.53
C GLN A 72 -14.24 11.64 -2.49
N ARG A 73 -13.84 10.38 -2.27
CA ARG A 73 -14.77 9.25 -2.28
C ARG A 73 -15.70 9.19 -1.07
N TYR A 74 -15.19 9.48 0.13
CA TYR A 74 -15.90 9.19 1.38
C TYR A 74 -16.24 10.43 2.21
N VAL A 75 -15.43 11.49 2.13
CA VAL A 75 -15.69 12.71 2.91
C VAL A 75 -16.52 13.69 2.09
N MET A 76 -16.18 13.90 0.81
CA MET A 76 -16.92 14.83 -0.05
C MET A 76 -18.28 14.28 -0.49
N SER A 77 -18.44 12.95 -0.51
CA SER A 77 -19.74 12.29 -0.72
C SER A 77 -20.66 12.36 0.50
N GLY A 78 -20.14 12.77 1.66
CA GLY A 78 -20.90 12.85 2.91
C GLY A 78 -21.02 11.54 3.69
N PHE A 79 -20.29 10.47 3.30
CA PHE A 79 -20.26 9.22 4.05
C PHE A 79 -19.56 9.37 5.41
N ILE A 80 -18.52 10.21 5.50
CA ILE A 80 -17.80 10.59 6.73
C ILE A 80 -17.84 12.11 6.89
N ASP A 81 -18.00 12.61 8.12
CA ASP A 81 -18.04 14.05 8.38
C ASP A 81 -16.70 14.73 8.07
N LYS A 82 -16.75 15.82 7.31
CA LYS A 82 -15.59 16.62 6.89
C LYS A 82 -14.72 17.17 8.02
N ARG A 83 -15.27 17.29 9.24
CA ARG A 83 -14.59 17.83 10.42
C ARG A 83 -13.74 16.80 11.15
N PHE A 84 -13.78 15.54 10.72
CA PHE A 84 -13.32 14.37 11.47
C PHE A 84 -14.07 14.21 12.80
N LEU A 85 -14.85 13.14 12.91
CA LEU A 85 -15.45 12.70 14.18
C LEU A 85 -14.73 11.42 14.64
N PRO A 86 -14.16 11.37 15.86
CA PRO A 86 -13.48 10.17 16.36
C PRO A 86 -14.34 8.90 16.39
N SER A 87 -15.68 9.04 16.38
CA SER A 87 -16.63 7.93 16.32
C SER A 87 -16.79 7.31 14.93
N GLU A 88 -16.34 7.97 13.86
CA GLU A 88 -16.54 7.53 12.47
C GLU A 88 -15.29 6.92 11.84
N VAL A 89 -14.10 7.29 12.34
CA VAL A 89 -12.82 6.88 11.74
C VAL A 89 -11.88 6.32 12.79
N TYR A 90 -11.45 5.08 12.55
CA TYR A 90 -10.40 4.41 13.30
C TYR A 90 -9.21 4.14 12.38
N LEU A 91 -8.06 4.73 12.71
CA LEU A 91 -6.81 4.55 11.96
C LEU A 91 -5.80 3.78 12.81
N ARG A 92 -5.37 2.61 12.32
CA ARG A 92 -4.38 1.77 12.98
C ARG A 92 -3.23 1.44 12.02
N SER A 93 -2.01 1.44 12.53
CA SER A 93 -0.81 1.15 11.76
C SER A 93 0.16 0.23 12.52
N SER A 94 1.05 -0.44 11.80
CA SER A 94 2.18 -1.17 12.40
C SER A 94 3.16 -0.17 13.02
N ALA A 95 3.84 -0.54 14.11
CA ALA A 95 4.78 0.33 14.82
C ALA A 95 6.10 0.67 14.12
N VAL A 96 6.29 0.28 12.85
CA VAL A 96 7.50 0.65 12.09
C VAL A 96 7.35 2.05 11.48
N ASN A 97 8.44 2.83 11.49
CA ASN A 97 8.48 4.23 11.05
C ASN A 97 7.76 4.48 9.73
N ARG A 98 8.12 3.76 8.66
CA ARG A 98 7.47 3.88 7.34
C ARG A 98 5.95 3.69 7.35
N CYS A 99 5.41 2.84 8.22
CA CYS A 99 3.97 2.59 8.31
C CYS A 99 3.28 3.71 9.07
N LEU A 100 3.89 4.21 10.16
CA LEU A 100 3.38 5.35 10.91
C LEU A 100 3.40 6.63 10.06
N MET A 101 4.49 6.88 9.34
CA MET A 101 4.62 8.02 8.42
C MET A 101 3.63 7.95 7.27
N SER A 102 3.43 6.76 6.67
CA SER A 102 2.43 6.57 5.61
C SER A 102 1.01 6.85 6.13
N ALA A 103 0.67 6.32 7.31
CA ALA A 103 -0.64 6.54 7.93
C ALA A 103 -0.87 8.03 8.27
N ALA A 104 0.16 8.73 8.73
CA ALA A 104 0.10 10.16 9.01
C ALA A 104 -0.11 10.99 7.73
N ALA A 105 0.64 10.69 6.66
CA ALA A 105 0.50 11.36 5.37
C ALA A 105 -0.88 11.10 4.74
N PHE A 106 -1.34 9.85 4.74
CA PHE A 106 -2.68 9.48 4.31
C PHE A 106 -3.77 10.21 5.11
N GLY A 107 -3.65 10.21 6.45
CA GLY A 107 -4.58 10.93 7.33
C GLY A 107 -4.61 12.43 7.06
N ALA A 108 -3.45 13.04 6.80
CA ALA A 108 -3.34 14.45 6.45
C ALA A 108 -4.02 14.80 5.11
N GLY A 109 -4.09 13.86 4.16
CA GLY A 109 -4.81 14.03 2.90
C GLY A 109 -6.31 13.72 2.98
N LEU A 110 -6.73 12.93 3.99
CA LEU A 110 -8.11 12.42 4.11
C LEU A 110 -9.13 13.50 4.48
N PHE A 111 -8.76 14.47 5.32
CA PHE A 111 -9.69 15.48 5.83
C PHE A 111 -9.40 16.88 5.31
N GLN A 112 -10.43 17.73 5.33
CA GLN A 112 -10.26 19.13 4.97
C GLN A 112 -9.36 19.81 6.01
N GLN A 113 -8.52 20.72 5.55
CA GLN A 113 -7.73 21.53 6.46
C GLN A 113 -8.65 22.43 7.30
N THR A 114 -8.17 22.78 8.49
CA THR A 114 -8.81 23.81 9.31
C THR A 114 -8.86 25.15 8.58
N SER A 115 -9.62 26.11 9.09
CA SER A 115 -9.68 27.48 8.52
C SER A 115 -8.33 28.21 8.47
N LYS A 116 -7.30 27.70 9.18
CA LYS A 116 -5.92 28.21 9.15
C LYS A 116 -4.98 27.33 8.32
N SER A 117 -5.51 26.49 7.44
CA SER A 117 -4.75 25.59 6.56
C SER A 117 -3.89 24.55 7.30
N HIS A 118 -4.24 24.22 8.55
CA HIS A 118 -3.61 23.10 9.26
C HIS A 118 -4.30 21.78 8.88
N SER A 119 -3.50 20.76 8.57
CA SER A 119 -4.00 19.40 8.32
C SER A 119 -4.64 18.81 9.57
N ILE A 120 -5.77 18.12 9.38
CA ILE A 120 -6.40 17.30 10.42
C ILE A 120 -5.89 15.88 10.22
N VAL A 121 -5.14 15.37 11.19
CA VAL A 121 -4.62 14.00 11.17
C VAL A 121 -5.33 13.20 12.25
N PRO A 122 -6.10 12.15 11.90
CA PRO A 122 -6.71 11.26 12.90
C PRO A 122 -5.66 10.63 13.81
N PRO A 123 -5.99 10.32 15.08
CA PRO A 123 -5.12 9.55 15.94
C PRO A 123 -4.75 8.21 15.30
N ILE A 124 -3.45 7.91 15.24
CA ILE A 124 -2.92 6.65 14.71
C ILE A 124 -2.67 5.71 15.89
N PHE A 125 -3.47 4.66 15.98
CA PHE A 125 -3.28 3.62 16.97
C PHE A 125 -2.23 2.61 16.49
N THR A 126 -1.42 2.10 17.41
CA THR A 126 -0.39 1.10 17.12
C THR A 126 -0.23 0.14 18.29
N LYS A 127 0.39 -1.01 18.04
CA LYS A 127 0.87 -1.93 19.06
C LYS A 127 2.32 -2.28 18.77
N GLU A 128 3.05 -2.59 19.84
CA GLU A 128 4.40 -3.17 19.72
C GLU A 128 4.36 -4.41 18.83
N GLN A 129 5.39 -4.58 17.98
CA GLN A 129 5.40 -5.63 16.95
C GLN A 129 5.20 -7.03 17.54
N SER A 130 5.79 -7.30 18.71
CA SER A 130 5.66 -8.59 19.41
C SER A 130 4.25 -8.87 19.95
N ALA A 131 3.42 -7.83 20.07
CA ALA A 131 2.05 -7.89 20.57
C ALA A 131 1.00 -7.54 19.49
N ASP A 132 1.42 -7.34 18.23
CA ASP A 132 0.52 -6.99 17.12
C ASP A 132 0.23 -8.18 16.21
N GLY A 133 -0.57 -9.13 16.69
CA GLY A 133 -1.01 -10.26 15.85
C GLY A 133 -1.92 -9.89 14.68
N LEU A 134 -2.39 -8.63 14.58
CA LEU A 134 -3.24 -8.18 13.48
C LEU A 134 -2.40 -7.70 12.29
N LEU A 135 -1.40 -6.86 12.55
CA LEU A 135 -0.58 -6.22 11.51
C LEU A 135 0.82 -6.82 11.39
N VAL A 136 1.24 -7.61 12.38
CA VAL A 136 2.49 -8.38 12.39
C VAL A 136 2.11 -9.84 12.71
N PRO A 137 1.56 -10.59 11.74
CA PRO A 137 1.11 -11.95 11.98
C PRO A 137 2.27 -12.80 12.49
N LEU A 138 2.00 -13.61 13.52
CA LEU A 138 2.98 -14.51 14.10
C LEU A 138 3.33 -15.59 13.07
N LEU A 139 4.49 -15.44 12.44
CA LEU A 139 4.99 -16.43 11.48
C LEU A 139 5.54 -17.70 12.17
N THR A 140 5.42 -17.79 13.50
CA THR A 140 5.75 -18.97 14.30
C THR A 140 4.67 -20.05 14.24
N CYS A 141 3.50 -19.77 13.64
CA CYS A 141 2.51 -20.79 13.33
C CYS A 141 3.11 -21.75 12.31
N GLY A 142 3.22 -23.04 12.68
CA GLY A 142 3.81 -24.09 11.84
C GLY A 142 2.93 -24.52 10.67
N ASP A 143 1.66 -24.12 10.67
CA ASP A 143 0.67 -24.51 9.67
C ASP A 143 1.02 -23.93 8.30
N GLY A 144 1.01 -24.77 7.27
CA GLY A 144 1.29 -24.40 5.87
C GLY A 144 2.78 -24.36 5.48
N TRP A 145 3.72 -24.45 6.43
CA TRP A 145 5.16 -24.52 6.08
C TRP A 145 5.55 -25.85 5.43
N ALA A 146 4.87 -26.95 5.74
CA ALA A 146 5.08 -28.24 5.09
C ALA A 146 4.84 -28.17 3.56
N ASP A 147 3.80 -27.45 3.14
CA ASP A 147 3.49 -27.24 1.71
C ASP A 147 4.57 -26.40 1.03
N VAL A 148 5.09 -25.37 1.72
CA VAL A 148 6.17 -24.52 1.19
C VAL A 148 7.47 -25.32 1.07
N ILE A 149 7.82 -26.12 2.08
CA ILE A 149 8.99 -27.01 2.07
C ILE A 149 8.89 -28.00 0.91
N SER A 150 7.74 -28.65 0.73
CA SER A 150 7.48 -29.59 -0.35
C SER A 150 7.58 -28.91 -1.72
N ARG A 151 6.88 -27.78 -1.91
CA ARG A 151 6.84 -27.05 -3.18
C ARG A 151 8.19 -26.50 -3.62
N LEU A 152 9.03 -26.07 -2.68
CA LEU A 152 10.34 -25.49 -2.95
C LEU A 152 11.50 -26.47 -2.73
N ASN A 153 11.20 -27.74 -2.44
CA ASN A 153 12.17 -28.81 -2.16
C ASN A 153 13.24 -28.41 -1.12
N LEU A 154 12.81 -27.79 0.00
CA LEU A 154 13.71 -27.28 1.02
C LEU A 154 14.21 -28.40 1.95
N SER A 155 15.51 -28.43 2.23
CA SER A 155 16.16 -29.50 3.02
C SER A 155 16.16 -29.26 4.54
N SER A 156 15.74 -28.08 5.02
CA SER A 156 15.79 -27.71 6.45
C SER A 156 14.51 -27.01 6.92
N ASN A 157 14.08 -27.35 8.14
CA ASN A 157 13.01 -26.66 8.87
C ASN A 157 13.51 -25.44 9.66
N ARG A 158 14.81 -25.15 9.66
CA ARG A 158 15.37 -23.95 10.31
C ARG A 158 15.26 -22.76 9.36
N ASN A 159 14.59 -21.71 9.81
CA ASN A 159 14.40 -20.47 9.06
C ASN A 159 13.81 -20.70 7.64
N VAL A 160 12.78 -21.55 7.58
CA VAL A 160 12.08 -21.94 6.34
C VAL A 160 11.63 -20.71 5.54
N GLN A 161 11.29 -19.62 6.23
CA GLN A 161 10.93 -18.33 5.62
C GLN A 161 12.05 -17.78 4.73
N ALA A 162 13.25 -17.59 5.30
CA ALA A 162 14.39 -17.06 4.56
C ALA A 162 14.86 -18.03 3.47
N ALA A 163 14.84 -19.33 3.75
CA ALA A 163 15.19 -20.37 2.78
C ALA A 163 14.20 -20.41 1.61
N ALA A 164 12.90 -20.31 1.88
CA ALA A 164 11.84 -20.25 0.89
C ALA A 164 11.94 -19.00 0.03
N LEU A 165 12.16 -17.83 0.65
CA LEU A 165 12.34 -16.58 -0.08
C LEU A 165 13.56 -16.64 -0.99
N THR A 166 14.71 -17.11 -0.48
CA THR A 166 15.95 -17.24 -1.27
C THR A 166 15.77 -18.23 -2.42
N THR A 167 15.13 -19.37 -2.17
CA THR A 167 14.87 -20.38 -3.20
C THR A 167 13.91 -19.85 -4.26
N MET A 168 12.84 -19.16 -3.86
CA MET A 168 11.90 -18.52 -4.79
C MET A 168 12.62 -17.47 -5.64
N LEU A 169 13.41 -16.59 -5.03
CA LEU A 169 14.15 -15.53 -5.74
C LEU A 169 15.18 -16.10 -6.71
N THR A 170 15.79 -17.25 -6.42
CA THR A 170 16.80 -17.85 -7.29
C THR A 170 16.22 -18.75 -8.38
N THR A 171 15.18 -19.53 -8.06
CA THR A 171 14.59 -20.49 -9.02
C THR A 171 13.56 -19.87 -9.95
N GLN A 172 12.89 -18.80 -9.52
CA GLN A 172 11.83 -18.12 -10.28
C GLN A 172 12.29 -16.75 -10.78
N TRP A 173 13.59 -16.45 -10.70
CA TRP A 173 14.16 -15.22 -11.23
C TRP A 173 13.91 -15.12 -12.73
N PRO A 174 13.38 -14.00 -13.25
CA PRO A 174 13.17 -13.86 -14.69
C PRO A 174 14.50 -13.94 -15.45
N ALA A 175 14.54 -14.72 -16.55
CA ALA A 175 15.74 -14.83 -17.39
C ALA A 175 16.18 -13.47 -17.96
N ALA A 176 15.23 -12.59 -18.27
CA ALA A 176 15.48 -11.21 -18.69
C ALA A 176 16.20 -10.35 -17.61
N CYS A 177 16.19 -10.79 -16.36
CA CYS A 177 16.88 -10.15 -15.24
C CYS A 177 18.22 -10.85 -14.90
N ALA A 178 18.76 -11.73 -15.75
CA ALA A 178 19.99 -12.50 -15.45
C ALA A 178 21.22 -11.61 -15.15
N GLY A 179 21.28 -10.40 -15.69
CA GLY A 179 22.34 -9.41 -15.43
C GLY A 179 22.15 -8.61 -14.13
N VAL A 180 21.11 -8.90 -13.34
CA VAL A 180 20.77 -8.19 -12.11
C VAL A 180 20.96 -9.13 -10.92
N PRO A 181 21.80 -8.79 -9.93
CA PRO A 181 21.90 -9.56 -8.70
C PRO A 181 20.55 -9.61 -7.97
N PRO A 182 19.99 -10.80 -7.68
CA PRO A 182 18.70 -10.89 -7.00
C PRO A 182 18.68 -10.20 -5.62
N SER A 183 19.83 -10.08 -4.96
CA SER A 183 19.97 -9.35 -3.69
C SER A 183 19.75 -7.84 -3.81
N LEU A 184 19.91 -7.26 -5.01
CA LEU A 184 19.71 -5.83 -5.24
C LEU A 184 18.30 -5.50 -5.70
N ILE A 185 17.39 -6.47 -5.84
CA ILE A 185 16.09 -6.19 -6.47
C ILE A 185 15.22 -5.21 -5.68
N ASP A 186 15.20 -5.31 -4.33
CA ASP A 186 14.45 -4.36 -3.51
C ASP A 186 15.01 -2.94 -3.71
N ALA A 187 16.33 -2.79 -3.79
CA ALA A 187 16.99 -1.49 -4.04
C ALA A 187 16.66 -0.96 -5.43
N ILE A 188 16.76 -1.79 -6.46
CA ILE A 188 16.46 -1.42 -7.83
C ILE A 188 14.99 -0.98 -7.97
N ILE A 189 14.04 -1.74 -7.42
CA ILE A 189 12.62 -1.41 -7.48
C ILE A 189 12.30 -0.15 -6.67
N ALA A 190 12.89 0.00 -5.48
CA ALA A 190 12.69 1.17 -4.63
C ALA A 190 13.24 2.47 -5.25
N GLU A 191 14.35 2.37 -5.95
CA GLU A 191 15.09 3.51 -6.48
C GLU A 191 14.67 3.90 -7.90
N ALA A 192 14.20 2.96 -8.72
CA ALA A 192 13.83 3.20 -10.12
C ALA A 192 12.81 4.35 -10.34
N PRO A 193 11.80 4.56 -9.48
CA PRO A 193 10.86 5.67 -9.64
C PRO A 193 11.45 7.05 -9.30
N ASN A 194 12.61 7.11 -8.64
CA ASN A 194 13.18 8.37 -8.17
C ASN A 194 13.93 9.10 -9.31
N PRO A 195 13.47 10.30 -9.75
CA PRO A 195 14.07 11.00 -10.88
C PRO A 195 15.50 11.50 -10.62
N LEU A 196 15.94 11.54 -9.36
CA LEU A 196 17.30 11.92 -8.98
C LEU A 196 18.29 10.76 -9.08
N ILE A 197 17.81 9.52 -9.23
CA ILE A 197 18.64 8.32 -9.30
C ILE A 197 18.82 7.91 -10.77
N ASN A 198 20.06 8.01 -11.25
CA ASN A 198 20.44 7.55 -12.58
C ASN A 198 20.65 6.03 -12.57
N MET A 199 19.56 5.29 -12.74
CA MET A 199 19.56 3.82 -12.76
C MET A 199 20.23 3.27 -14.03
N PRO A 200 21.10 2.24 -13.93
CA PRO A 200 21.60 1.51 -15.10
C PRO A 200 20.46 0.94 -15.96
N ALA A 201 20.60 0.98 -17.29
CA ALA A 201 19.53 0.58 -18.22
C ALA A 201 19.05 -0.87 -18.01
N ASN A 202 19.99 -1.80 -17.77
CA ASN A 202 19.67 -3.20 -17.48
C ASN A 202 18.92 -3.38 -16.14
N TYR A 203 19.16 -2.51 -15.16
CA TYR A 203 18.44 -2.54 -13.89
C TYR A 203 17.03 -2.01 -14.09
N LYS A 204 16.88 -0.90 -14.84
CA LYS A 204 15.59 -0.30 -15.16
C LYS A 204 14.68 -1.25 -15.94
N GLU A 205 15.19 -1.90 -16.98
CA GLU A 205 14.44 -2.87 -17.79
C GLU A 205 13.92 -4.03 -16.94
N CYS A 206 14.77 -4.58 -16.07
CA CYS A 206 14.35 -5.62 -15.13
C CYS A 206 13.28 -5.12 -14.15
N ALA A 207 13.48 -3.92 -13.57
CA ALA A 207 12.61 -3.32 -12.56
C ALA A 207 11.23 -2.95 -13.08
N GLU A 208 11.15 -2.45 -14.31
CA GLU A 208 9.90 -1.93 -14.91
C GLU A 208 9.09 -3.03 -15.60
N GLY A 209 9.70 -4.16 -15.95
CA GLY A 209 9.01 -5.30 -16.54
C GLY A 209 9.07 -6.56 -15.68
N PRO A 210 9.94 -7.54 -15.98
CA PRO A 210 9.82 -8.90 -15.46
C PRO A 210 9.90 -9.03 -13.94
N ALA A 211 10.71 -8.21 -13.26
CA ALA A 211 10.78 -8.26 -11.80
C ALA A 211 9.57 -7.62 -11.12
N LYS A 212 8.97 -6.58 -11.72
CA LYS A 212 7.70 -6.03 -11.25
C LYS A 212 6.59 -7.07 -11.34
N GLU A 213 6.48 -7.75 -12.48
CA GLU A 213 5.52 -8.85 -12.63
C GLU A 213 5.78 -9.97 -11.63
N PHE A 214 7.03 -10.34 -11.39
CA PHE A 214 7.39 -11.34 -10.38
C PHE A 214 6.96 -10.93 -8.96
N MET A 215 7.17 -9.67 -8.59
CA MET A 215 6.86 -9.14 -7.24
C MET A 215 5.36 -8.87 -7.02
N TYR A 216 4.63 -8.51 -8.06
CA TYR A 216 3.24 -8.07 -7.99
C TYR A 216 2.27 -9.01 -8.72
N LYS A 217 2.71 -10.22 -9.11
CA LYS A 217 1.85 -11.21 -9.75
C LYS A 217 0.66 -11.52 -8.84
N ALA A 218 -0.45 -10.86 -9.11
CA ALA A 218 -1.76 -11.33 -8.69
C ALA A 218 -1.97 -12.66 -9.40
N ARG A 219 -2.02 -13.74 -8.62
CA ARG A 219 -2.56 -15.01 -9.11
C ARG A 219 -4.08 -14.89 -9.17
#